data_AF-A0A7Y2H628-F1
#
_entry.id   AF-A0A7Y2H628-F1
#
_cell.length_a   1.000
_cell.length_b   1.000
_cell.length_c   1.000
_cell.angle_alpha   90.00
_cell.angle_beta   90.00
_cell.angle_gamma   90.00
#
_symmetry.space_group_name_H-M   'P 1'
#
loop_
_entity.id
_entity.type
_entity.pdbx_description
1 polymer ?
#
loop_
_entity_poly.entity_id
_entity_poly.type
_entity_poly.pdbx_seq_one_letter_code
_entity_poly.pdbx_strand_id
1 'polypeptide(L)'
;MIPEVRASFNHSFDESQYKALLEDMKTRFDEPAGFRISETPVFINKETKEMIFSACEAIIEQIDQLDFYALREKYIPETLRSNTPLEDPHFLAIDFGICAGADGKLVPQLIELQAFPSLFLYQNYLGAAYRKFYPAVPVDRFDYLFGDMTATAYLEKMRKVILGPQPKEQVILLELFPEKQKTRIDFWATKKALGIEVVCATKILKEGRQLFYEKDGKKVPIRRIYNRVIQDDLLQYPDLQLPFRFNEDLDVNWISHPDWFNLISKSIMPMLQHEYIPTSYYLDKRPEGLDLENYVLKPL
;
A
#
# COMPACT_ATOMS: atom_id res chain seq x y z
N MET A 1 14.00 -19.40 -4.87
CA MET A 1 13.89 -19.76 -3.44
C MET A 1 15.16 -20.47 -3.00
N ILE A 2 15.51 -20.39 -1.72
CA ILE A 2 16.71 -21.05 -1.17
C ILE A 2 16.32 -22.47 -0.69
N PRO A 3 16.71 -23.55 -1.38
CA PRO A 3 16.20 -24.89 -1.12
C PRO A 3 16.47 -25.38 0.31
N GLU A 4 17.69 -25.17 0.85
CA GLU A 4 18.02 -25.67 2.19
C GLU A 4 17.21 -24.95 3.28
N VAL A 5 17.02 -23.64 3.15
CA VAL A 5 16.23 -22.84 4.11
C VAL A 5 14.76 -23.24 4.05
N ARG A 6 14.21 -23.43 2.84
CA ARG A 6 12.83 -23.91 2.67
C ARG A 6 12.64 -25.31 3.25
N ALA A 7 13.56 -26.23 2.98
CA ALA A 7 13.50 -27.60 3.51
C ALA A 7 13.59 -27.61 5.03
N SER A 8 14.50 -26.82 5.61
CA SER A 8 14.65 -26.67 7.06
C SER A 8 13.37 -26.12 7.71
N PHE A 9 12.80 -25.04 7.15
CA PHE A 9 11.54 -24.48 7.65
C PHE A 9 10.42 -25.52 7.60
N ASN A 10 10.24 -26.19 6.46
CA ASN A 10 9.18 -27.19 6.28
C ASN A 10 9.33 -28.37 7.26
N HIS A 11 10.55 -28.83 7.53
CA HIS A 11 10.80 -29.91 8.48
C HIS A 11 10.46 -29.51 9.92
N SER A 12 10.68 -28.24 10.28
CA SER A 12 10.43 -27.70 11.61
C SER A 12 9.02 -27.13 11.84
N PHE A 13 8.23 -27.03 10.77
CA PHE A 13 6.92 -26.40 10.81
C PHE A 13 5.98 -27.19 11.69
N ASP A 14 5.31 -26.48 12.61
CA ASP A 14 4.31 -27.05 13.48
C ASP A 14 3.04 -26.19 13.49
N GLU A 15 1.87 -26.83 13.45
CA GLU A 15 0.59 -26.13 13.38
C GLU A 15 0.34 -25.22 14.60
N SER A 16 0.92 -25.55 15.77
CA SER A 16 0.81 -24.70 16.96
C SER A 16 1.54 -23.37 16.80
N GLN A 17 2.63 -23.31 16.03
CA GLN A 17 3.35 -22.07 15.71
C GLN A 17 2.47 -21.12 14.89
N TYR A 18 1.78 -21.67 13.88
CA TYR A 18 0.85 -20.91 13.06
C TYR A 18 -0.36 -20.44 13.87
N LYS A 19 -0.95 -21.30 14.70
CA LYS A 19 -2.05 -20.92 15.61
C LYS A 19 -1.63 -19.81 16.58
N ALA A 20 -0.40 -19.89 17.11
CA ALA A 20 0.16 -18.86 17.99
C ALA A 20 0.34 -17.52 17.26
N LEU A 21 0.81 -17.54 16.00
CA LEU A 21 0.88 -16.33 15.16
C LEU A 21 -0.51 -15.71 14.95
N LEU A 22 -1.51 -16.52 14.57
CA LEU A 22 -2.87 -16.04 14.35
C LEU A 22 -3.48 -15.42 15.62
N GLU A 23 -3.32 -16.09 16.77
CA GLU A 23 -3.85 -15.59 18.04
C GLU A 23 -3.12 -14.33 18.52
N ASP A 24 -1.81 -14.21 18.29
CA ASP A 24 -1.05 -13.01 18.59
C ASP A 24 -1.51 -11.82 17.75
N MET A 25 -1.74 -12.02 16.44
CA MET A 25 -2.27 -10.97 15.56
C MET A 25 -3.68 -10.56 15.98
N LYS A 26 -4.55 -11.53 16.28
CA LYS A 26 -5.90 -11.28 16.78
C LYS A 26 -5.90 -10.52 18.09
N THR A 27 -5.09 -10.94 19.07
CA THR A 27 -4.99 -10.29 20.38
C THR A 27 -4.41 -8.88 20.28
N ARG A 28 -3.50 -8.62 19.33
CA ARG A 28 -2.92 -7.29 19.15
C ARG A 28 -3.92 -6.26 18.65
N PHE A 29 -4.89 -6.66 17.84
CA PHE A 29 -5.82 -5.76 17.15
C PHE A 29 -7.28 -6.00 17.54
N ASP A 30 -7.51 -6.80 18.58
CA ASP A 30 -8.82 -7.20 19.10
C ASP A 30 -9.74 -7.91 18.09
N GLU A 31 -9.22 -8.28 16.91
CA GLU A 31 -9.93 -9.03 15.88
C GLU A 31 -8.97 -9.77 14.91
N PRO A 32 -9.44 -10.84 14.23
CA PRO A 32 -8.64 -11.53 13.21
C PRO A 32 -8.52 -10.70 11.91
N ALA A 33 -7.51 -11.02 11.10
CA ALA A 33 -7.40 -10.48 9.75
C ALA A 33 -8.60 -10.90 8.88
N GLY A 34 -9.09 -9.99 8.03
CA GLY A 34 -10.16 -10.26 7.06
C GLY A 34 -9.71 -11.09 5.85
N PHE A 35 -8.49 -11.62 5.88
CA PHE A 35 -7.84 -12.41 4.83
C PHE A 35 -6.95 -13.48 5.45
N ARG A 36 -6.58 -14.49 4.66
CA ARG A 36 -5.70 -15.57 5.11
C ARG A 36 -4.27 -15.04 5.28
N ILE A 37 -3.71 -15.27 6.47
CA ILE A 37 -2.28 -15.07 6.72
C ILE A 37 -1.54 -16.32 6.25
N SER A 38 -0.43 -16.17 5.54
CA SER A 38 0.34 -17.34 5.09
C SER A 38 0.96 -18.07 6.29
N GLU A 39 0.95 -19.40 6.24
CA GLU A 39 1.55 -20.27 7.24
C GLU A 39 3.07 -20.15 7.30
N THR A 40 3.69 -19.54 6.28
CA THR A 40 5.14 -19.46 6.13
C THR A 40 5.56 -18.16 5.46
N PRO A 41 6.71 -17.58 5.85
CA PRO A 41 7.31 -16.49 5.08
C PRO A 41 7.89 -17.00 3.75
N VAL A 42 8.14 -16.07 2.83
CA VAL A 42 8.88 -16.33 1.59
C VAL A 42 10.34 -15.97 1.78
N PHE A 43 11.24 -16.90 1.45
CA PHE A 43 12.69 -16.69 1.51
C PHE A 43 13.24 -16.32 0.13
N ILE A 44 13.54 -15.04 -0.03
CA ILE A 44 14.12 -14.46 -1.26
C ILE A 44 15.65 -14.50 -1.13
N ASN A 45 16.34 -14.99 -2.15
CA ASN A 45 17.81 -15.02 -2.18
C ASN A 45 18.39 -13.67 -2.62
N LYS A 46 19.70 -13.51 -2.48
CA LYS A 46 20.40 -12.26 -2.82
C LYS A 46 20.22 -11.87 -4.30
N GLU A 47 20.34 -12.83 -5.21
CA GLU A 47 20.19 -12.63 -6.65
C GLU A 47 18.78 -12.10 -7.02
N THR A 48 17.71 -12.75 -6.57
CA THR A 48 16.33 -12.27 -6.82
C THR A 48 16.08 -10.93 -6.14
N LYS A 49 16.64 -10.68 -4.96
CA LYS A 49 16.57 -9.36 -4.32
C LYS A 49 17.22 -8.29 -5.19
N GLU A 50 18.43 -8.53 -5.70
CA GLU A 50 19.15 -7.59 -6.56
C GLU A 50 18.36 -7.28 -7.85
N MET A 51 17.75 -8.30 -8.47
CA MET A 51 16.87 -8.11 -9.64
C MET A 51 15.66 -7.21 -9.33
N ILE A 52 14.97 -7.45 -8.19
CA ILE A 52 13.84 -6.63 -7.76
C ILE A 52 14.27 -5.20 -7.48
N PHE A 53 15.39 -5.00 -6.77
CA PHE A 53 15.89 -3.67 -6.44
C PHE A 53 16.32 -2.89 -7.70
N SER A 54 16.99 -3.54 -8.65
CA SER A 54 17.32 -2.93 -9.95
C SER A 54 16.07 -2.46 -10.70
N ALA A 55 15.00 -3.26 -10.70
CA ALA A 55 13.74 -2.86 -11.31
C ALA A 55 13.09 -1.69 -10.57
N CYS A 56 13.06 -1.72 -9.23
CA CYS A 56 12.52 -0.63 -8.42
C CYS A 56 13.27 0.69 -8.65
N GLU A 57 14.61 0.67 -8.67
CA GLU A 57 15.45 1.85 -8.94
C GLU A 57 15.15 2.42 -10.32
N ALA A 58 15.14 1.57 -11.37
CA ALA A 58 14.81 2.01 -12.72
C ALA A 58 13.38 2.56 -12.86
N ILE A 59 12.41 1.99 -12.14
CA ILE A 59 11.02 2.47 -12.12
C ILE A 59 10.96 3.85 -11.46
N ILE A 60 11.62 4.02 -10.30
CA ILE A 60 11.62 5.29 -9.56
C ILE A 60 12.29 6.39 -10.39
N GLU A 61 13.42 6.11 -11.03
CA GLU A 61 14.09 7.05 -11.93
C GLU A 61 13.17 7.49 -13.09
N GLN A 62 12.45 6.55 -13.71
CA GLN A 62 11.51 6.86 -14.80
C GLN A 62 10.29 7.65 -14.32
N ILE A 63 9.74 7.31 -13.15
CA ILE A 63 8.63 8.03 -12.50
C ILE A 63 9.00 9.49 -12.23
N ASP A 64 10.24 9.74 -11.79
CA ASP A 64 10.74 11.08 -11.51
C ASP A 64 10.82 11.98 -12.76
N GLN A 65 10.86 11.39 -13.96
CA GLN A 65 10.86 12.11 -15.23
C GLN A 65 9.46 12.34 -15.82
N LEU A 66 8.39 11.84 -15.19
CA LEU A 66 7.03 11.96 -15.71
C LEU A 66 6.41 13.33 -15.41
N ASP A 67 5.68 13.86 -16.40
CA ASP A 67 4.82 15.03 -16.21
C ASP A 67 3.49 14.61 -15.54
N PHE A 68 3.45 14.62 -14.21
CA PHE A 68 2.25 14.27 -13.47
C PHE A 68 1.09 15.24 -13.67
N TYR A 69 1.32 16.49 -14.08
CA TYR A 69 0.23 17.40 -14.41
C TYR A 69 -0.46 16.97 -15.70
N ALA A 70 0.30 16.62 -16.74
CA ALA A 70 -0.26 16.08 -17.98
C ALA A 70 -0.96 14.73 -17.76
N LEU A 71 -0.38 13.84 -16.95
CA LEU A 71 -1.01 12.55 -16.61
C LEU A 71 -2.32 12.74 -15.84
N ARG A 72 -2.35 13.70 -14.91
CA ARG A 72 -3.54 14.07 -14.14
C ARG A 72 -4.64 14.64 -15.02
N GLU A 73 -4.27 15.46 -16.00
CA GLU A 73 -5.22 15.98 -16.99
C GLU A 73 -5.83 14.87 -17.85
N LYS A 74 -5.01 13.90 -18.23
CA LYS A 74 -5.39 12.79 -19.10
C LYS A 74 -6.23 11.73 -18.41
N TYR A 75 -5.87 11.32 -17.19
CA TYR A 75 -6.41 10.12 -16.55
C TYR A 75 -7.40 10.41 -15.43
N ILE A 76 -7.47 11.63 -14.91
CA ILE A 76 -8.41 11.97 -13.83
C ILE A 76 -9.45 12.97 -14.35
N PRO A 77 -10.74 12.59 -14.39
CA PRO A 77 -11.82 13.50 -14.73
C PRO A 77 -11.77 14.77 -13.89
N GLU A 78 -12.03 15.93 -14.50
CA GLU A 78 -11.99 17.23 -13.82
C GLU A 78 -12.89 17.25 -12.57
N THR A 79 -14.02 16.54 -12.60
CA THR A 79 -14.97 16.43 -11.49
C THR A 79 -14.48 15.60 -10.30
N LEU A 80 -13.39 14.83 -10.46
CA LEU A 80 -12.76 14.00 -9.43
C LEU A 80 -11.35 14.47 -9.05
N ARG A 81 -10.73 15.29 -9.90
CA ARG A 81 -9.38 15.82 -9.71
C ARG A 81 -9.33 16.74 -8.50
N SER A 82 -8.41 16.50 -7.57
CA SER A 82 -8.33 17.33 -6.37
C SER A 82 -8.09 18.82 -6.68
N ASN A 83 -8.48 19.75 -5.81
CA ASN A 83 -8.03 21.15 -5.94
C ASN A 83 -6.79 21.46 -5.08
N THR A 84 -6.35 20.49 -4.27
CA THR A 84 -5.11 20.64 -3.50
C THR A 84 -3.89 20.50 -4.41
N PRO A 85 -2.79 21.25 -4.18
CA PRO A 85 -1.55 21.07 -4.92
C PRO A 85 -1.03 19.62 -4.83
N LEU A 86 -0.54 19.10 -5.95
CA LEU A 86 0.08 17.79 -5.99
C LEU A 86 1.51 17.89 -5.43
N GLU A 87 1.73 17.27 -4.28
CA GLU A 87 3.06 17.02 -3.67
C GLU A 87 3.55 15.62 -4.03
N ASP A 88 4.84 15.35 -3.87
CA ASP A 88 5.44 14.04 -4.10
C ASP A 88 4.65 12.88 -3.42
N PRO A 89 4.61 11.69 -4.03
CA PRO A 89 3.92 10.56 -3.45
C PRO A 89 4.58 10.17 -2.13
N HIS A 90 3.76 10.01 -1.10
CA HIS A 90 4.25 9.64 0.24
C HIS A 90 4.58 8.14 0.33
N PHE A 91 3.93 7.33 -0.50
CA PHE A 91 4.01 5.89 -0.51
C PHE A 91 4.04 5.37 -1.93
N LEU A 92 4.78 4.27 -2.11
CA LEU A 92 4.86 3.55 -3.37
C LEU A 92 4.89 2.05 -3.06
N ALA A 93 3.97 1.31 -3.66
CA ALA A 93 3.99 -0.14 -3.72
C ALA A 93 4.33 -0.56 -5.16
N ILE A 94 5.24 -1.52 -5.31
CA ILE A 94 5.64 -2.08 -6.60
C ILE A 94 5.58 -3.60 -6.45
N ASP A 95 4.65 -4.21 -7.17
CA ASP A 95 4.31 -5.61 -7.02
C ASP A 95 4.92 -6.43 -8.14
N PHE A 96 5.67 -7.47 -7.78
CA PHE A 96 6.33 -8.37 -8.71
C PHE A 96 5.77 -9.79 -8.58
N GLY A 97 5.52 -10.42 -9.71
CA GLY A 97 5.41 -11.87 -9.83
C GLY A 97 6.80 -12.47 -9.98
N ILE A 98 7.01 -13.64 -9.40
CA ILE A 98 8.26 -14.40 -9.58
C ILE A 98 7.98 -15.50 -10.59
N CYS A 99 8.57 -15.38 -11.78
CA CYS A 99 8.32 -16.23 -12.94
C CYS A 99 9.54 -17.10 -13.26
N ALA A 100 9.34 -18.21 -13.98
CA ALA A 100 10.43 -18.93 -14.60
C ALA A 100 10.83 -18.20 -15.90
N GLY A 101 12.10 -17.79 -15.99
CA GLY A 101 12.71 -17.24 -17.19
C GLY A 101 13.01 -18.31 -18.23
N ALA A 102 13.52 -17.89 -19.39
CA ALA A 102 13.81 -18.78 -20.51
C ALA A 102 14.86 -19.87 -20.19
N ASP A 103 15.77 -19.59 -19.25
CA ASP A 103 16.78 -20.53 -18.77
C ASP A 103 16.32 -21.35 -17.54
N GLY A 104 15.04 -21.21 -17.15
CA GLY A 104 14.46 -21.84 -15.98
C GLY A 104 14.79 -21.15 -14.64
N LYS A 105 15.57 -20.06 -14.65
CA LYS A 105 15.84 -19.28 -13.43
C LYS A 105 14.63 -18.45 -13.03
N LEU A 106 14.53 -18.14 -11.74
CA LEU A 106 13.46 -17.28 -11.25
C LEU A 106 13.79 -15.81 -11.50
N VAL A 107 12.90 -15.11 -12.21
CA VAL A 107 13.02 -13.69 -12.53
C VAL A 107 11.78 -12.94 -12.03
N PRO A 108 11.93 -11.71 -11.52
CA PRO A 108 10.78 -10.87 -11.20
C PRO A 108 10.15 -10.31 -12.49
N GLN A 109 8.84 -10.12 -12.46
CA GLN A 109 8.08 -9.44 -13.51
C GLN A 109 7.07 -8.50 -12.86
N LEU A 110 7.11 -7.22 -13.22
CA LEU A 110 6.18 -6.21 -12.71
C LEU A 110 4.73 -6.63 -12.99
N ILE A 111 3.92 -6.69 -11.94
CA ILE A 111 2.48 -6.95 -12.01
C ILE A 111 1.73 -5.62 -11.99
N GLU A 112 2.02 -4.80 -10.99
CA GLU A 112 1.42 -3.48 -10.83
C GLU A 112 2.29 -2.59 -9.95
N LEU A 113 1.99 -1.31 -9.97
CA LEU A 113 2.57 -0.31 -9.09
C LEU A 113 1.50 0.69 -8.70
N GLN A 114 1.60 1.19 -7.48
CA GLN A 114 0.55 2.00 -6.89
C GLN A 114 1.13 3.01 -5.90
N ALA A 115 0.87 4.30 -6.09
CA ALA A 115 1.16 5.31 -5.06
C ALA A 115 0.02 5.42 -4.04
N PHE A 116 -0.25 4.30 -3.36
CA PHE A 116 -1.31 4.22 -2.35
C PHE A 116 -0.91 3.29 -1.21
N PRO A 117 -1.08 3.71 0.05
CA PRO A 117 -0.60 2.96 1.19
C PRO A 117 -1.63 1.90 1.60
N SER A 118 -1.30 0.62 1.47
CA SER A 118 -2.12 -0.46 2.04
C SER A 118 -1.27 -1.50 2.75
N LEU A 119 -1.65 -1.88 3.98
CA LEU A 119 -1.00 -2.90 4.81
C LEU A 119 0.40 -2.53 5.34
N PHE A 120 0.88 -1.30 5.15
CA PHE A 120 2.25 -0.89 5.51
C PHE A 120 2.55 -1.03 7.01
N LEU A 121 1.61 -0.71 7.92
CA LEU A 121 1.85 -0.85 9.36
C LEU A 121 1.64 -2.30 9.79
N TYR A 122 0.60 -2.94 9.27
CA TYR A 122 0.31 -4.36 9.49
C TYR A 122 1.49 -5.28 9.13
N GLN A 123 2.14 -5.06 7.98
CA GLN A 123 3.25 -5.90 7.50
C GLN A 123 4.43 -5.90 8.46
N ASN A 124 4.72 -4.78 9.12
CA ASN A 124 5.79 -4.72 10.13
C ASN A 124 5.47 -5.57 11.36
N TYR A 125 4.21 -5.57 11.81
CA TYR A 125 3.76 -6.47 12.88
C TYR A 125 3.80 -7.94 12.45
N LEU A 126 3.37 -8.24 11.22
CA LEU A 126 3.39 -9.60 10.68
C LEU A 126 4.83 -10.13 10.56
N GLY A 127 5.76 -9.34 10.03
CA GLY A 127 7.19 -9.70 9.94
C GLY A 127 7.81 -9.98 11.31
N ALA A 128 7.50 -9.16 12.32
CA ALA A 128 7.91 -9.41 13.69
C ALA A 128 7.27 -10.69 14.27
N ALA A 129 6.01 -10.98 13.96
CA ALA A 129 5.33 -12.19 14.39
C ALA A 129 5.95 -13.46 13.79
N TYR A 130 6.33 -13.45 12.50
CA TYR A 130 7.04 -14.58 11.90
C TYR A 130 8.36 -14.87 12.62
N ARG A 131 9.16 -13.83 12.92
CA ARG A 131 10.41 -14.00 13.69
C ARG A 131 10.17 -14.52 15.10
N LYS A 132 9.07 -14.11 15.74
CA LYS A 132 8.73 -14.51 17.12
C LYS A 132 8.28 -15.97 17.20
N PHE A 133 7.44 -16.43 16.28
CA PHE A 133 6.75 -17.72 16.40
C PHE A 133 7.36 -18.85 15.57
N TYR A 134 8.27 -18.56 14.66
CA TYR A 134 8.95 -19.58 13.85
C TYR A 134 10.46 -19.57 14.12
N PRO A 135 10.95 -20.40 15.07
CA PRO A 135 12.37 -20.49 15.42
C PRO A 135 13.27 -20.88 14.24
N ALA A 136 12.71 -21.53 13.22
CA ALA A 136 13.43 -21.95 12.03
C ALA A 136 13.68 -20.83 11.01
N VAL A 137 13.16 -19.62 11.24
CA VAL A 137 13.55 -18.44 10.46
C VAL A 137 14.99 -18.07 10.86
N PRO A 138 15.99 -18.11 9.96
CA PRO A 138 17.37 -17.78 10.30
C PRO A 138 17.55 -16.26 10.41
N VAL A 139 17.22 -15.68 11.57
CA VAL A 139 17.16 -14.23 11.79
C VAL A 139 18.51 -13.51 11.65
N ASP A 140 19.62 -14.25 11.72
CA ASP A 140 20.99 -13.79 11.47
C ASP A 140 21.29 -13.57 9.98
N ARG A 141 20.49 -14.17 9.09
CA ARG A 141 20.67 -14.14 7.63
C ARG A 141 19.50 -13.51 6.88
N PHE A 142 18.34 -13.39 7.52
CA PHE A 142 17.11 -12.90 6.89
C PHE A 142 16.45 -11.78 7.70
N ASP A 143 16.01 -10.76 6.98
CA ASP A 143 15.16 -9.69 7.48
C ASP A 143 13.94 -9.49 6.57
N TYR A 144 12.86 -9.00 7.16
CA TYR A 144 11.65 -8.56 6.46
C TYR A 144 11.70 -7.06 6.13
N LEU A 145 12.64 -6.32 6.72
CA LEU A 145 12.94 -4.94 6.38
C LEU A 145 14.22 -4.86 5.53
N PHE A 146 14.29 -3.83 4.70
CA PHE A 146 15.41 -3.60 3.79
C PHE A 146 16.27 -2.40 4.23
N GLY A 147 17.50 -2.32 3.71
CA GLY A 147 18.41 -1.19 3.94
C GLY A 147 18.84 -1.02 5.40
N ASP A 148 19.12 -2.13 6.09
CA ASP A 148 19.52 -2.19 7.51
C ASP A 148 18.52 -1.53 8.48
N MET A 149 17.26 -1.37 8.04
CA MET A 149 16.22 -0.74 8.82
C MET A 149 15.72 -1.67 9.91
N THR A 150 15.67 -1.15 11.14
CA THR A 150 15.04 -1.85 12.26
C THR A 150 13.53 -1.59 12.30
N ALA A 151 12.77 -2.45 12.98
CA ALA A 151 11.34 -2.23 13.19
C ALA A 151 11.04 -0.87 13.83
N THR A 152 11.88 -0.43 14.76
CA THR A 152 11.78 0.89 15.39
C THR A 152 12.04 2.02 14.40
N ALA A 153 13.08 1.90 13.56
CA ALA A 153 13.40 2.90 12.54
C ALA A 153 12.28 2.99 11.47
N TYR A 154 11.72 1.84 11.08
CA TYR A 154 10.57 1.79 10.17
C TYR A 154 9.36 2.50 10.75
N LEU A 155 8.97 2.19 11.99
CA LEU A 155 7.85 2.85 12.66
C LEU A 155 8.08 4.35 12.82
N GLU A 156 9.29 4.78 13.14
CA GLU A 156 9.63 6.20 13.24
C GLU A 156 9.54 6.91 11.87
N LYS A 157 9.96 6.24 10.79
CA LYS A 157 9.79 6.77 9.42
C LYS A 157 8.30 6.93 9.08
N MET A 158 7.48 5.90 9.35
CA MET A 158 6.03 5.95 9.15
C MET A 158 5.38 7.06 9.99
N ARG A 159 5.79 7.21 11.25
CA ARG A 159 5.30 8.27 12.14
C ARG A 159 5.62 9.65 11.60
N LYS A 160 6.84 9.89 11.14
CA LYS A 160 7.25 11.17 10.55
C LYS A 160 6.45 11.52 9.30
N VAL A 161 6.27 10.56 8.38
CA VAL A 161 5.50 10.76 7.14
C VAL A 161 4.04 11.07 7.44
N ILE A 162 3.39 10.26 8.29
CA ILE A 162 1.95 10.36 8.55
C ILE A 162 1.61 11.55 9.46
N LEU A 163 2.29 11.68 10.62
CA LEU A 163 1.97 12.74 11.58
C LEU A 163 2.53 14.10 11.17
N GLY A 164 3.69 14.12 10.49
CA GLY A 164 4.42 15.34 10.22
C GLY A 164 4.62 16.18 11.51
N PRO A 165 4.44 17.51 11.46
CA PRO A 165 4.56 18.38 12.63
C PRO A 165 3.28 18.47 13.48
N GLN A 166 2.21 17.76 13.13
CA GLN A 166 0.90 17.93 13.76
C GLN A 166 0.74 17.04 15.00
N PRO A 167 -0.01 17.50 16.02
CA PRO A 167 -0.41 16.63 17.13
C PRO A 167 -1.28 15.48 16.60
N LYS A 168 -1.10 14.27 17.14
CA LYS A 168 -1.80 13.06 16.67
C LYS A 168 -3.33 13.19 16.70
N GLU A 169 -3.87 14.01 17.60
CA GLU A 169 -5.31 14.29 17.72
C GLU A 169 -5.86 15.06 16.51
N GLN A 170 -5.01 15.74 15.75
CA GLN A 170 -5.39 16.47 14.52
C GLN A 170 -5.02 15.71 13.25
N VAL A 171 -4.60 14.45 13.39
CA VAL A 171 -4.28 13.54 12.28
C VAL A 171 -5.23 12.36 12.34
N ILE A 172 -5.87 12.04 11.22
CA ILE A 172 -6.79 10.91 11.12
C ILE A 172 -6.35 9.95 10.01
N LEU A 173 -6.69 8.67 10.17
CA LEU A 173 -6.81 7.73 9.05
C LEU A 173 -8.23 7.82 8.53
N LEU A 174 -8.40 8.27 7.29
CA LEU A 174 -9.70 8.43 6.65
C LEU A 174 -9.98 7.22 5.75
N GLU A 175 -11.13 6.58 5.94
CA GLU A 175 -11.59 5.46 5.12
C GLU A 175 -13.11 5.53 4.91
N LEU A 176 -13.64 4.89 3.88
CA LEU A 176 -15.04 4.63 3.71
C LEU A 176 -15.42 3.30 4.38
N PHE A 177 -16.32 3.36 5.36
CA PHE A 177 -16.79 2.20 6.13
C PHE A 177 -15.62 1.32 6.64
N PRO A 178 -14.71 1.85 7.47
CA PRO A 178 -13.48 1.15 7.88
C PRO A 178 -13.72 -0.27 8.40
N GLU A 179 -14.79 -0.47 9.17
CA GLU A 179 -15.17 -1.78 9.73
C GLU A 179 -15.51 -2.85 8.67
N LYS A 180 -15.89 -2.44 7.46
CA LYS A 180 -16.26 -3.35 6.37
C LYS A 180 -15.06 -3.74 5.49
N GLN A 181 -13.94 -3.04 5.62
CA GLN A 181 -12.78 -3.28 4.77
C GLN A 181 -12.08 -4.58 5.14
N LYS A 182 -11.70 -5.39 4.13
CA LYS A 182 -10.95 -6.63 4.36
C LYS A 182 -9.57 -6.37 4.99
N THR A 183 -8.98 -5.23 4.67
CA THR A 183 -7.64 -4.81 5.13
C THR A 183 -7.67 -4.01 6.44
N ARG A 184 -8.81 -3.94 7.13
CA ARG A 184 -9.01 -3.08 8.31
C ARG A 184 -8.05 -3.33 9.48
N ILE A 185 -7.47 -4.52 9.56
CA ILE A 185 -6.40 -4.84 10.51
C ILE A 185 -5.22 -3.86 10.42
N ASP A 186 -4.94 -3.29 9.24
CA ASP A 186 -3.92 -2.25 9.05
C ASP A 186 -4.34 -0.89 9.61
N PHE A 187 -5.64 -0.60 9.69
CA PHE A 187 -6.15 0.60 10.33
C PHE A 187 -5.93 0.53 11.84
N TRP A 188 -6.17 -0.65 12.44
CA TRP A 188 -5.91 -0.90 13.86
C TRP A 188 -4.41 -0.96 14.15
N ALA A 189 -3.61 -1.52 13.25
CA ALA A 189 -2.16 -1.44 13.32
C ALA A 189 -1.68 0.02 13.32
N THR A 190 -2.24 0.85 12.45
CA THR A 190 -1.92 2.27 12.38
C THR A 190 -2.35 3.02 13.65
N LYS A 191 -3.58 2.81 14.12
CA LYS A 191 -4.08 3.41 15.36
C LYS A 191 -3.23 3.00 16.57
N LYS A 192 -2.85 1.73 16.66
CA LYS A 192 -1.99 1.21 17.74
C LYS A 192 -0.58 1.78 17.67
N ALA A 193 0.00 1.90 16.48
CA ALA A 193 1.35 2.39 16.28
C ALA A 193 1.49 3.91 16.48
N LEU A 194 0.51 4.69 15.99
CA LEU A 194 0.62 6.15 15.89
C LEU A 194 -0.31 6.89 16.86
N GLY A 195 -1.34 6.22 17.41
CA GLY A 195 -2.33 6.83 18.29
C GLY A 195 -3.31 7.77 17.58
N ILE A 196 -3.42 7.70 16.25
CA ILE A 196 -4.39 8.47 15.46
C ILE A 196 -5.74 7.76 15.39
N GLU A 197 -6.80 8.52 15.16
CA GLU A 197 -8.15 7.96 15.02
C GLU A 197 -8.42 7.48 13.59
N VAL A 198 -9.17 6.38 13.49
CA VAL A 198 -9.72 5.87 12.24
C VAL A 198 -11.12 6.44 12.09
N VAL A 199 -11.34 7.26 11.07
CA VAL A 199 -12.58 8.03 10.90
C VAL A 199 -13.22 7.69 9.56
N CYS A 200 -14.51 7.35 9.61
CA CYS A 200 -15.29 7.11 8.41
C CYS A 200 -15.56 8.43 7.68
N ALA A 201 -15.38 8.48 6.36
CA ALA A 201 -15.61 9.68 5.55
C ALA A 201 -17.03 10.28 5.73
N THR A 202 -18.02 9.42 5.99
CA THR A 202 -19.41 9.83 6.25
C THR A 202 -19.63 10.52 7.61
N LYS A 203 -18.67 10.43 8.52
CA LYS A 203 -18.72 11.01 9.88
C LYS A 203 -17.92 12.31 10.00
N ILE A 204 -17.30 12.75 8.91
CA ILE A 204 -16.59 14.03 8.87
C ILE A 204 -17.59 15.17 8.98
N LEU A 205 -17.23 16.20 9.72
CA LEU A 205 -17.98 17.44 9.80
C LEU A 205 -17.20 18.49 9.03
N LYS A 206 -17.89 19.27 8.21
CA LYS A 206 -17.28 20.34 7.40
C LYS A 206 -17.84 21.69 7.81
N GLU A 207 -16.97 22.66 8.08
CA GLU A 207 -17.32 24.07 8.31
C GLU A 207 -16.42 24.94 7.43
N GLY A 208 -16.99 25.51 6.36
CA GLY A 208 -16.20 26.21 5.34
C GLY A 208 -15.17 25.27 4.70
N ARG A 209 -13.88 25.61 4.81
CA ARG A 209 -12.75 24.80 4.32
C ARG A 209 -12.21 23.82 5.39
N GLN A 210 -12.67 23.93 6.63
CA GLN A 210 -12.15 23.15 7.75
C GLN A 210 -12.93 21.86 7.92
N LEU A 211 -12.21 20.77 8.22
CA LEU A 211 -12.79 19.48 8.55
C LEU A 211 -12.60 19.16 10.03
N PHE A 212 -13.57 18.46 10.59
CA PHE A 212 -13.58 18.01 11.97
C PHE A 212 -14.08 16.58 12.07
N TYR A 213 -13.73 15.92 13.17
CA TYR A 213 -14.37 14.68 13.60
C TYR A 213 -14.83 14.84 15.05
N GLU A 214 -15.77 13.99 15.47
CA GLU A 214 -16.23 13.96 16.85
C GLU A 214 -15.48 12.88 17.65
N LYS A 215 -15.03 13.24 18.85
CA LYS A 215 -14.46 12.32 19.83
C LYS A 215 -14.90 12.72 21.22
N ASP A 216 -15.49 11.79 21.96
CA ASP A 216 -15.97 12.00 23.33
C ASP A 216 -16.89 13.24 23.47
N GLY A 217 -17.78 13.44 22.49
CA GLY A 217 -18.68 14.59 22.41
C GLY A 217 -18.00 15.93 22.09
N LYS A 218 -16.71 15.92 21.74
CA LYS A 218 -15.95 17.11 21.35
C LYS A 218 -15.65 17.09 19.86
N LYS A 219 -15.86 18.25 19.24
CA LYS A 219 -15.43 18.52 17.85
C LYS A 219 -13.93 18.78 17.82
N VAL A 220 -13.17 17.97 17.09
CA VAL A 220 -11.71 18.05 16.98
C VAL A 220 -11.32 18.42 15.54
N PRO A 221 -10.50 19.46 15.33
CA PRO A 221 -10.07 19.88 13.99
C PRO A 221 -9.13 18.86 13.36
N ILE A 222 -9.30 18.61 12.07
CA ILE A 222 -8.43 17.76 11.26
C ILE A 222 -7.46 18.66 10.50
N ARG A 223 -6.15 18.40 10.64
CA ARG A 223 -5.09 19.12 9.93
C ARG A 223 -4.33 18.24 8.94
N ARG A 224 -4.23 16.93 9.20
CA ARG A 224 -3.67 15.96 8.26
C ARG A 224 -4.61 14.77 8.11
N ILE A 225 -4.71 14.28 6.88
CA ILE A 225 -5.49 13.09 6.56
C ILE A 225 -4.55 12.05 5.94
N TYR A 226 -4.36 10.95 6.66
CA TYR A 226 -3.84 9.72 6.07
C TYR A 226 -4.96 9.06 5.29
N ASN A 227 -4.96 9.31 3.99
CA ASN A 227 -6.05 8.93 3.11
C ASN A 227 -5.97 7.45 2.74
N ARG A 228 -7.06 6.74 3.05
CA ARG A 228 -7.29 5.34 2.66
C ARG A 228 -8.53 5.18 1.79
N VAL A 229 -9.16 6.27 1.38
CA VAL A 229 -10.27 6.25 0.43
C VAL A 229 -9.75 6.30 -1.00
N ILE A 230 -10.19 5.34 -1.81
CA ILE A 230 -10.07 5.34 -3.27
C ILE A 230 -11.34 5.96 -3.84
N GLN A 231 -11.22 7.02 -4.66
CA GLN A 231 -12.40 7.73 -5.17
C GLN A 231 -13.29 6.84 -6.06
N ASP A 232 -12.71 5.89 -6.78
CA ASP A 232 -13.43 4.95 -7.64
C ASP A 232 -14.34 4.02 -6.84
N ASP A 233 -13.98 3.69 -5.59
CA ASP A 233 -14.83 2.89 -4.70
C ASP A 233 -16.13 3.63 -4.33
N LEU A 234 -16.14 4.97 -4.39
CA LEU A 234 -17.35 5.76 -4.17
C LEU A 234 -18.39 5.54 -5.27
N LEU A 235 -17.98 5.14 -6.48
CA LEU A 235 -18.89 4.82 -7.59
C LEU A 235 -19.77 3.61 -7.28
N GLN A 236 -19.35 2.75 -6.35
CA GLN A 236 -20.14 1.62 -5.87
C GLN A 236 -21.29 2.05 -4.94
N TYR A 237 -21.32 3.33 -4.52
CA TYR A 237 -22.31 3.89 -3.61
C TYR A 237 -22.92 5.19 -4.18
N PRO A 238 -23.71 5.11 -5.28
CA PRO A 238 -24.22 6.29 -5.99
C PRO A 238 -25.09 7.22 -5.13
N ASP A 239 -25.77 6.66 -4.13
CA ASP A 239 -26.64 7.44 -3.22
C ASP A 239 -25.90 7.99 -2.00
N LEU A 240 -24.61 7.69 -1.85
CA LEU A 240 -23.83 8.11 -0.69
C LEU A 240 -23.55 9.61 -0.75
N GLN A 241 -24.12 10.35 0.20
CA GLN A 241 -23.82 11.76 0.39
C GLN A 241 -22.67 11.90 1.38
N LEU A 242 -21.51 12.33 0.89
CA LEU A 242 -20.38 12.69 1.74
C LEU A 242 -20.50 14.16 2.19
N PRO A 243 -20.04 14.47 3.41
CA PRO A 243 -20.08 15.83 3.97
C PRO A 243 -19.06 16.79 3.32
N PHE A 244 -18.15 16.27 2.49
CA PHE A 244 -17.17 17.02 1.71
C PHE A 244 -16.85 16.23 0.43
N ARG A 245 -16.17 16.87 -0.52
CA ARG A 245 -15.63 16.23 -1.72
C ARG A 245 -14.11 16.28 -1.71
N PHE A 246 -13.46 15.22 -2.20
CA PHE A 246 -11.99 15.13 -2.30
C PHE A 246 -11.38 16.17 -3.25
N ASN A 247 -12.21 16.77 -4.10
CA ASN A 247 -11.83 17.85 -5.00
C ASN A 247 -12.15 19.25 -4.51
N GLU A 248 -12.55 19.44 -3.26
CA GLU A 248 -12.69 20.77 -2.70
C GLU A 248 -11.33 21.34 -2.26
N ASP A 249 -11.26 22.67 -2.18
CA ASP A 249 -10.15 23.37 -1.54
C ASP A 249 -10.34 23.35 -0.01
N LEU A 250 -9.63 22.45 0.67
CA LEU A 250 -9.78 22.15 2.09
C LEU A 250 -8.51 22.52 2.87
N ASP A 251 -8.67 22.96 4.12
CA ASP A 251 -7.57 23.35 5.03
C ASP A 251 -6.90 22.12 5.68
N VAL A 252 -6.54 21.11 4.87
CA VAL A 252 -5.91 19.85 5.30
C VAL A 252 -4.71 19.52 4.43
N ASN A 253 -3.70 18.88 5.02
CA ASN A 253 -2.62 18.26 4.26
C ASN A 253 -2.88 16.77 4.07
N TRP A 254 -2.80 16.30 2.82
CA TRP A 254 -3.09 14.93 2.44
C TRP A 254 -1.83 14.07 2.49
N ILE A 255 -1.87 12.97 3.24
CA ILE A 255 -0.86 11.91 3.19
C ILE A 255 -1.44 10.80 2.33
N SER A 256 -0.81 10.56 1.18
CA SER A 256 -1.43 9.88 0.03
C SER A 256 -2.54 10.73 -0.61
N HIS A 257 -2.13 11.83 -1.26
CA HIS A 257 -3.03 12.72 -2.00
C HIS A 257 -4.07 11.94 -2.85
N PRO A 258 -5.35 12.36 -2.89
CA PRO A 258 -6.44 11.57 -3.51
C PRO A 258 -6.20 11.19 -4.97
N ASP A 259 -5.40 11.97 -5.69
CA ASP A 259 -5.09 11.71 -7.11
C ASP A 259 -4.00 10.65 -7.30
N TRP A 260 -3.13 10.38 -6.31
CA TRP A 260 -1.98 9.49 -6.48
C TRP A 260 -2.36 8.05 -6.82
N PHE A 261 -3.54 7.61 -6.41
CA PHE A 261 -4.08 6.30 -6.78
C PHE A 261 -4.27 6.17 -8.31
N ASN A 262 -4.61 7.24 -9.01
CA ASN A 262 -4.84 7.18 -10.46
C ASN A 262 -3.56 7.47 -11.27
N LEU A 263 -2.62 8.23 -10.71
CA LEU A 263 -1.42 8.69 -11.40
C LEU A 263 -0.32 7.62 -11.51
N ILE A 264 0.15 7.10 -10.38
CA ILE A 264 1.10 5.99 -10.38
C ILE A 264 0.26 4.73 -10.24
N SER A 265 -0.16 4.22 -11.39
CA SER A 265 -1.07 3.10 -11.54
C SER A 265 -0.74 2.30 -12.81
N LYS A 266 -1.66 1.44 -13.22
CA LYS A 266 -1.63 0.73 -14.51
C LYS A 266 -1.49 1.69 -15.71
N SER A 267 -1.87 2.96 -15.54
CA SER A 267 -1.85 3.99 -16.59
C SER A 267 -0.44 4.36 -17.07
N ILE A 268 0.58 4.17 -16.24
CA ILE A 268 1.98 4.48 -16.59
C ILE A 268 2.79 3.25 -16.96
N MET A 269 2.26 2.03 -16.77
CA MET A 269 2.99 0.79 -17.09
C MET A 269 3.52 0.74 -18.53
N PRO A 270 2.77 1.16 -19.58
CA PRO A 270 3.29 1.18 -20.95
C PRO A 270 4.41 2.19 -21.21
N MET A 271 4.68 3.11 -20.26
CA MET A 271 5.76 4.09 -20.34
C MET A 271 7.05 3.56 -19.73
N LEU A 272 6.98 2.53 -18.88
CA LEU A 272 8.12 2.00 -18.13
C LEU A 272 8.87 0.96 -18.94
N GLN A 273 10.20 0.99 -18.85
CA GLN A 273 11.09 0.06 -19.52
C GLN A 273 12.13 -0.51 -18.55
N HIS A 274 12.21 -1.83 -18.49
CA HIS A 274 13.24 -2.60 -17.79
C HIS A 274 13.12 -4.07 -18.22
N GLU A 275 14.17 -4.87 -18.08
CA GLU A 275 14.12 -6.32 -18.38
C GLU A 275 13.10 -7.10 -17.51
N TYR A 276 12.74 -6.55 -16.35
CA TYR A 276 11.78 -7.11 -15.39
C TYR A 276 10.41 -6.41 -15.43
N ILE A 277 10.16 -5.62 -16.48
CA ILE A 277 8.87 -5.01 -16.75
C ILE A 277 8.35 -5.62 -18.05
N PRO A 278 7.24 -6.38 -18.00
CA PRO A 278 6.68 -6.97 -19.20
C PRO A 278 6.22 -5.86 -20.15
N THR A 279 6.41 -6.08 -21.45
CA THR A 279 5.90 -5.17 -22.46
C THR A 279 4.38 -5.03 -22.30
N SER A 280 3.92 -3.80 -22.20
CA SER A 280 2.50 -3.47 -22.07
C SER A 280 2.12 -2.37 -23.04
N TYR A 281 0.85 -2.35 -23.43
CA TYR A 281 0.34 -1.44 -24.44
C TYR A 281 -0.94 -0.77 -23.95
N TYR A 282 -1.15 0.47 -24.34
CA TYR A 282 -2.49 1.05 -24.31
C TYR A 282 -3.37 0.34 -25.34
N LEU A 283 -4.63 0.07 -24.98
CA LEU A 283 -5.55 -0.71 -25.81
C LEU A 283 -5.72 -0.11 -27.22
N ASP A 284 -5.80 1.21 -27.30
CA ASP A 284 -5.92 2.01 -28.53
C ASP A 284 -4.62 2.10 -29.34
N LYS A 285 -3.48 1.71 -28.77
CA LYS A 285 -2.14 1.78 -29.40
C LYS A 285 -1.43 0.44 -29.51
N ARG A 286 -2.12 -0.67 -29.23
CA ARG A 286 -1.52 -2.01 -29.31
C ARG A 286 -1.20 -2.38 -30.77
N PRO A 287 -0.12 -3.13 -31.02
CA PRO A 287 0.15 -3.72 -32.33
C PRO A 287 -1.01 -4.59 -32.84
N GLU A 288 -1.18 -4.63 -34.17
CA GLU A 288 -2.07 -5.62 -34.80
C GLU A 288 -1.44 -7.03 -34.73
N GLY A 289 -2.28 -8.06 -34.69
CA GLY A 289 -1.82 -9.46 -34.72
C GLY A 289 -1.24 -9.98 -33.40
N LEU A 290 -1.42 -9.27 -32.27
CA LEU A 290 -1.10 -9.81 -30.95
C LEU A 290 -1.91 -11.09 -30.68
N ASP A 291 -1.22 -12.14 -30.23
CA ASP A 291 -1.87 -13.31 -29.66
C ASP A 291 -2.40 -12.97 -28.25
N LEU A 292 -3.68 -12.61 -28.19
CA LEU A 292 -4.34 -12.12 -26.97
C LEU A 292 -4.39 -13.18 -25.85
N GLU A 293 -4.18 -14.46 -26.14
CA GLU A 293 -4.13 -15.51 -25.11
C GLU A 293 -2.92 -15.32 -24.15
N ASN A 294 -1.87 -14.63 -24.61
CA ASN A 294 -0.69 -14.31 -23.81
C ASN A 294 -0.78 -12.97 -23.07
N TYR A 295 -1.93 -12.27 -23.12
CA TYR A 295 -2.09 -10.95 -22.54
C TYR A 295 -3.21 -10.91 -21.50
N VAL A 296 -3.04 -10.01 -20.53
CA VAL A 296 -4.08 -9.67 -19.55
C VAL A 296 -4.55 -8.25 -19.83
N LEU A 297 -5.85 -8.09 -20.11
CA LEU A 297 -6.48 -6.78 -20.21
C LEU A 297 -6.77 -6.25 -18.79
N LYS A 298 -6.23 -5.08 -18.47
CA LYS A 298 -6.46 -4.41 -17.18
C LYS A 298 -7.19 -3.08 -17.41
N PRO A 299 -8.32 -2.83 -16.73
CA PRO A 299 -8.93 -1.50 -16.75
C PRO A 299 -8.03 -0.51 -16.02
N LEU A 300 -8.16 0.76 -16.42
CA LEU A 300 -7.67 1.90 -15.65
C LEU A 300 -8.73 2.30 -14.64
#